data_AF-A0A8D2NUG0-F1
#
_entry.id   AF-A0A8D2NUG0-F1
#
_cell.length_a   1.000
_cell.length_b   1.000
_cell.length_c   1.000
_cell.angle_alpha   90.00
_cell.angle_beta   90.00
_cell.angle_gamma   90.00
#
_symmetry.space_group_name_H-M   'P 1'
#
loop_
_entity.id
_entity.type
_entity.pdbx_description
1 polymer ?
#
loop_
_entity_poly.entity_id
_entity_poly.type
_entity_poly.pdbx_seq_one_letter_code
_entity_poly.pdbx_strand_id
1 'polypeptide(L)'
;MASGKALNHELSKLFNEMWDADVHRLRPGKDYTIEVQGKASPVQQGDSAVQDNAVRHLFHNVNEERLRSIKTFATFISLLDNYETSTGVAEVVTPEEIVENNCFLDAILATEVMGLAHDYLLKRNLAKPNLVDFKHQLYDIWFQLYARKEGDRPDSCGFEHVFVGETRHGKEILGLHNWVQFYLQEKHNQIDYKGYVARKNKTRVRTSLGGLCK
;
A
#
# COMPACT_ATOMS: atom_id res chain seq x y z
N MET A 1 -14.11 -29.35 4.01
CA MET A 1 -14.19 -28.83 2.62
C MET A 1 -14.24 -27.31 2.72
N ALA A 2 -13.22 -26.61 2.22
CA ALA A 2 -13.25 -25.15 2.20
C ALA A 2 -14.33 -24.73 1.19
N SER A 3 -15.44 -24.17 1.67
CA SER A 3 -16.38 -23.45 0.83
C SER A 3 -15.58 -22.32 0.17
N GLY A 4 -15.26 -22.50 -1.12
CA GLY A 4 -14.59 -21.45 -1.88
C GLY A 4 -15.50 -20.24 -1.86
N LYS A 5 -15.08 -19.16 -1.19
CA LYS A 5 -15.85 -17.92 -1.12
C LYS A 5 -16.23 -17.53 -2.56
N ALA A 6 -17.53 -17.45 -2.82
CA ALA A 6 -18.04 -17.03 -4.12
C ALA A 6 -17.57 -15.60 -4.44
N LEU A 7 -17.44 -15.29 -5.73
CA LEU A 7 -17.09 -13.96 -6.20
C LEU A 7 -18.13 -12.94 -5.71
N ASN A 8 -17.68 -11.87 -5.04
CA ASN A 8 -18.55 -10.76 -4.69
C ASN A 8 -18.76 -9.88 -5.95
N HIS A 9 -19.88 -10.09 -6.64
CA HIS A 9 -20.20 -9.36 -7.87
C HIS A 9 -20.40 -7.86 -7.65
N GLU A 10 -20.92 -7.46 -6.49
CA GLU A 10 -21.16 -6.07 -6.15
C GLU A 10 -19.84 -5.30 -6.01
N LEU A 11 -18.94 -5.79 -5.16
CA LEU A 11 -17.61 -5.19 -4.99
C LEU A 11 -16.79 -5.27 -6.27
N SER A 12 -16.92 -6.37 -7.03
CA SER A 12 -16.23 -6.49 -8.32
C SER A 12 -16.67 -5.40 -9.29
N LYS A 13 -17.96 -5.06 -9.33
CA LYS A 13 -18.48 -3.97 -10.17
C LYS A 13 -17.94 -2.62 -9.70
N LEU A 14 -18.10 -2.30 -8.41
CA LEU A 14 -17.60 -1.05 -7.83
C LEU A 14 -16.11 -0.84 -8.09
N PHE A 15 -15.28 -1.88 -7.87
CA PHE A 15 -13.83 -1.75 -8.05
C PHE A 15 -13.43 -1.58 -9.52
N ASN A 16 -14.20 -2.11 -10.48
CA ASN A 16 -13.96 -1.82 -11.90
C ASN A 16 -14.34 -0.36 -12.24
N GLU A 17 -15.45 0.15 -11.69
CA GLU A 17 -15.84 1.56 -11.88
C GLU A 17 -14.78 2.51 -11.29
N MET A 18 -14.31 2.22 -10.07
CA MET A 18 -13.21 2.96 -9.44
C MET A 18 -11.90 2.84 -10.23
N TRP A 19 -11.63 1.67 -10.82
CA TRP A 19 -10.46 1.49 -11.69
C TRP A 19 -10.57 2.37 -12.94
N ASP A 20 -11.73 2.45 -13.57
CA ASP A 20 -11.92 3.28 -14.76
C ASP A 20 -11.86 4.78 -14.42
N ALA A 21 -12.33 5.18 -13.23
CA ALA A 21 -12.29 6.56 -12.71
C ALA A 21 -10.90 7.00 -12.20
N ASP A 22 -9.94 6.09 -12.03
CA ASP A 22 -8.60 6.43 -11.54
C ASP A 22 -7.76 7.11 -12.63
N VAL A 23 -7.92 8.43 -12.72
CA VAL A 23 -7.18 9.31 -13.62
C VAL A 23 -5.75 9.60 -13.16
N HIS A 24 -5.42 9.30 -11.90
CA HIS A 24 -4.08 9.50 -11.35
C HIS A 24 -3.16 8.31 -11.59
N ARG A 25 -3.71 7.12 -11.86
CA ARG A 25 -2.95 5.90 -12.20
C ARG A 25 -1.83 6.15 -13.21
N LEU A 26 -0.62 5.80 -12.81
CA LEU A 26 0.54 5.76 -13.70
C LEU A 26 0.43 4.58 -14.68
N ARG A 27 0.89 4.77 -15.92
CA ARG A 27 0.77 3.79 -17.01
C ARG A 27 2.11 3.07 -17.25
N PRO A 28 2.13 1.72 -17.30
CA PRO A 28 3.31 0.97 -17.69
C PRO A 28 3.85 1.39 -19.06
N GLY A 29 5.17 1.46 -19.21
CA GLY A 29 5.86 1.86 -20.45
C GLY A 29 5.78 3.34 -20.80
N LYS A 30 4.98 4.14 -20.05
CA LYS A 30 4.92 5.60 -20.18
C LYS A 30 5.42 6.29 -18.92
N ASP A 31 4.83 5.94 -17.79
CA ASP A 31 5.09 6.57 -16.50
C ASP A 31 5.97 5.71 -15.60
N TYR A 32 6.08 4.41 -15.85
CA TYR A 32 7.04 3.53 -15.17
C TYR A 32 7.33 2.27 -15.99
N THR A 33 8.47 1.63 -15.73
CA THR A 33 8.89 0.37 -16.34
C THR A 33 9.42 -0.57 -15.27
N ILE A 34 8.98 -1.84 -15.30
CA ILE A 34 9.43 -2.88 -14.38
C ILE A 34 10.19 -4.00 -15.09
N GLU A 35 11.20 -4.55 -14.43
CA GLU A 35 11.96 -5.73 -14.85
C GLU A 35 11.67 -6.90 -13.89
N VAL A 36 10.70 -7.74 -14.27
CA VAL A 36 10.18 -8.84 -13.44
C VAL A 36 11.19 -9.97 -13.22
N GLN A 37 12.18 -10.11 -14.11
CA GLN A 37 13.28 -11.06 -14.00
C GLN A 37 12.80 -12.52 -13.78
N GLY A 38 13.47 -13.28 -12.91
CA GLY A 38 13.22 -14.70 -12.66
C GLY A 38 12.22 -14.97 -11.55
N LYS A 39 11.87 -16.25 -11.39
CA LYS A 39 10.99 -16.70 -10.30
C LYS A 39 11.76 -16.70 -8.98
N ALA A 40 11.17 -16.20 -7.91
CA ALA A 40 11.73 -16.36 -6.58
C ALA A 40 11.79 -17.84 -6.19
N SER A 41 12.93 -18.30 -5.67
CA SER A 41 13.07 -19.66 -5.16
C SER A 41 12.29 -19.84 -3.85
N PRO A 42 11.61 -20.98 -3.62
CA PRO A 42 10.93 -21.23 -2.35
C PRO A 42 11.95 -21.22 -1.21
N VAL A 43 11.77 -20.35 -0.23
CA VAL A 43 12.60 -20.35 0.98
C VAL A 43 12.18 -21.54 1.85
N GLN A 44 12.97 -22.61 1.88
CA GLN A 44 12.82 -23.66 2.90
C GLN A 44 13.52 -23.20 4.18
N GLN A 45 12.89 -23.44 5.33
CA GLN A 45 13.42 -23.06 6.63
C GLN A 45 14.70 -23.86 6.90
N GLY A 46 15.87 -23.23 6.74
CA GLY A 46 17.19 -23.87 6.86
C GLY A 46 18.13 -23.61 5.68
N ASP A 47 17.63 -23.14 4.54
CA ASP A 47 18.47 -22.76 3.40
C ASP A 47 19.07 -21.36 3.61
N SER A 48 20.41 -21.31 3.62
CA SER A 48 21.20 -20.09 3.84
C SER A 48 21.37 -19.24 2.57
N ALA A 49 20.92 -19.73 1.41
CA ALA A 49 21.01 -19.00 0.15
C ALA A 49 19.64 -19.01 -0.56
N VAL A 50 18.92 -17.88 -0.49
CA VAL A 50 17.87 -17.61 -1.48
C VAL A 50 18.59 -17.42 -2.80
N GLN A 51 18.37 -18.33 -3.75
CA GLN A 51 18.94 -18.17 -5.09
C GLN A 51 18.44 -16.85 -5.68
N ASP A 52 19.37 -15.95 -5.95
CA ASP A 52 19.05 -14.64 -6.52
C ASP A 52 18.73 -14.82 -8.01
N ASN A 53 17.44 -14.79 -8.31
CA ASN A 53 16.92 -14.84 -9.67
C ASN A 53 16.52 -13.45 -10.18
N ALA A 54 16.90 -12.39 -9.47
CA ALA A 54 16.58 -11.01 -9.76
C ALA A 54 17.75 -10.08 -9.39
N VAL A 55 18.82 -10.13 -10.20
CA VAL A 55 20.08 -9.38 -10.00
C VAL A 55 19.90 -7.85 -10.11
N ARG A 56 18.76 -7.38 -10.64
CA ARG A 56 18.45 -5.96 -10.83
C ARG A 56 17.26 -5.53 -9.98
N HIS A 57 17.08 -4.23 -9.84
CA HIS A 57 15.88 -3.66 -9.24
C HIS A 57 14.64 -4.02 -10.09
N LEU A 58 13.51 -4.22 -9.42
CA LEU A 58 12.21 -4.41 -10.08
C LEU A 58 11.82 -3.16 -10.86
N PHE A 59 11.96 -1.97 -10.27
CA PHE A 59 11.66 -0.73 -10.96
C PHE A 59 12.87 -0.23 -11.73
N HIS A 60 12.82 -0.34 -13.05
CA HIS A 60 13.86 0.21 -13.92
C HIS A 60 13.75 1.74 -14.01
N ASN A 61 12.53 2.26 -14.11
CA ASN A 61 12.24 3.69 -14.02
C ASN A 61 10.83 3.97 -13.50
N VAL A 62 10.66 5.13 -12.87
CA VAL A 62 9.38 5.72 -12.51
C VAL A 62 9.46 7.22 -12.81
N ASN A 63 8.41 7.79 -13.38
CA ASN A 63 8.30 9.21 -13.67
C ASN A 63 8.04 9.98 -12.37
N GLU A 64 9.13 10.38 -11.71
CA GLU A 64 9.06 11.12 -10.46
C GLU A 64 8.46 12.53 -10.59
N GLU A 65 8.52 13.14 -11.78
CA GLU A 65 7.84 14.41 -12.00
C GLU A 65 6.34 14.25 -11.82
N ARG A 66 5.76 13.14 -12.32
CA ARG A 66 4.36 12.82 -12.07
C ARG A 66 4.07 12.49 -10.60
N LEU A 67 4.96 11.79 -9.92
CA LEU A 67 4.80 11.56 -8.47
C LEU A 67 4.75 12.88 -7.69
N ARG A 68 5.58 13.86 -8.07
CA ARG A 68 5.60 15.19 -7.45
C ARG A 68 4.44 16.09 -7.87
N SER A 69 3.98 16.00 -9.11
CA SER A 69 2.98 16.92 -9.66
C SER A 69 1.53 16.50 -9.40
N ILE A 70 1.26 15.20 -9.28
CA ILE A 70 -0.05 14.70 -8.89
C ILE A 70 -0.21 14.84 -7.39
N LYS A 71 -1.12 15.72 -6.96
CA LYS A 71 -1.34 16.05 -5.55
C LYS A 71 -1.50 14.80 -4.66
N THR A 72 -2.26 13.79 -5.08
CA THR A 72 -2.47 12.57 -4.28
C THR A 72 -1.20 11.77 -4.05
N PHE A 73 -0.31 11.67 -5.04
CA PHE A 73 0.99 11.01 -4.87
C PHE A 73 1.92 11.86 -4.01
N ALA A 74 1.99 13.17 -4.26
CA ALA A 74 2.84 14.07 -3.50
C ALA A 74 2.51 14.03 -2.00
N THR A 75 1.23 14.17 -1.63
CA THR A 75 0.79 14.08 -0.23
C THR A 75 0.97 12.69 0.36
N PHE A 76 0.85 11.64 -0.45
CA PHE A 76 1.06 10.27 0.01
C PHE A 76 2.54 10.00 0.31
N ILE A 77 3.45 10.49 -0.53
CA ILE A 77 4.90 10.33 -0.33
C ILE A 77 5.37 11.11 0.91
N SER A 78 4.86 12.33 1.13
CA SER A 78 5.16 13.08 2.37
C SER A 78 4.82 12.27 3.62
N LEU A 79 3.68 11.56 3.62
CA LEU A 79 3.33 10.68 4.73
C LEU A 79 4.32 9.53 4.92
N LEU A 80 4.80 8.91 3.84
CA LEU A 80 5.73 7.78 3.92
C LEU A 80 7.09 8.18 4.52
N ASP A 81 7.58 9.38 4.17
CA ASP A 81 8.88 9.89 4.63
C ASP A 81 8.93 10.05 6.17
N ASN A 82 7.80 10.36 6.82
CA ASN A 82 7.73 10.50 8.28
C ASN A 82 8.06 9.19 9.01
N TYR A 83 7.62 8.06 8.45
CA TYR A 83 7.81 6.75 9.08
C TYR A 83 9.22 6.18 8.84
N GLU A 84 9.92 6.61 7.80
CA GLU A 84 11.31 6.20 7.55
C GLU A 84 12.27 6.80 8.60
N THR A 85 11.92 7.93 9.20
CA THR A 85 12.72 8.60 10.25
C THR A 85 12.45 8.10 11.67
N SER A 86 11.32 7.42 11.91
CA SER A 86 10.79 7.15 13.25
C SER A 86 11.12 5.77 13.83
N THR A 87 11.93 4.95 13.14
CA THR A 87 12.23 3.59 13.60
C THR A 87 12.94 3.60 14.97
N GLY A 88 12.23 3.14 16.02
CA GLY A 88 12.79 2.85 17.35
C GLY A 88 12.49 3.85 18.48
N VAL A 89 11.64 4.84 18.26
CA VAL A 89 11.17 5.79 19.30
C VAL A 89 9.65 5.65 19.47
N ALA A 90 9.13 5.95 20.66
CA ALA A 90 7.68 5.99 20.88
C ALA A 90 7.04 7.01 19.93
N GLU A 91 6.04 6.59 19.15
CA GLU A 91 5.35 7.46 18.20
C GLU A 91 4.65 8.62 18.93
N VAL A 92 5.00 9.84 18.56
CA VAL A 92 4.31 11.05 19.01
C VAL A 92 3.84 11.76 17.76
N VAL A 93 2.52 11.80 17.55
CA VAL A 93 1.95 12.53 16.41
C VAL A 93 2.23 14.01 16.58
N THR A 94 3.05 14.55 15.71
CA THR A 94 3.43 15.95 15.64
C THR A 94 2.32 16.79 15.00
N PRO A 95 2.23 18.10 15.30
CA PRO A 95 1.32 19.00 14.59
C PRO A 95 1.51 18.97 13.07
N GLU A 96 2.75 18.80 12.61
CA GLU A 96 3.12 18.68 11.21
C GLU A 96 2.52 17.41 10.57
N GLU A 97 2.64 16.26 11.21
CA GLU A 97 2.03 15.00 10.75
C GLU A 97 0.49 15.10 10.69
N ILE A 98 -0.15 15.80 11.64
CA ILE A 98 -1.60 16.04 11.59
C ILE A 98 -1.97 16.85 10.34
N VAL A 99 -1.17 17.86 10.00
CA VAL A 99 -1.38 18.68 8.79
C VAL A 99 -1.22 17.82 7.54
N GLU A 100 -0.20 16.97 7.48
CA GLU A 100 0.04 16.08 6.33
C GLU A 100 -1.06 15.04 6.17
N ASN A 101 -1.51 14.40 7.26
CA ASN A 101 -2.65 13.48 7.27
C ASN A 101 -3.89 14.14 6.67
N ASN A 102 -4.18 15.37 7.11
CA ASN A 102 -5.32 16.15 6.61
C ASN A 102 -5.15 16.53 5.13
N CYS A 103 -3.96 16.93 4.70
CA CYS A 103 -3.68 17.25 3.31
C CYS A 103 -3.87 16.05 2.38
N PHE A 104 -3.43 14.87 2.80
CA PHE A 104 -3.63 13.63 2.06
C PHE A 104 -5.12 13.28 1.96
N LEU A 105 -5.85 13.32 3.08
CA LEU A 105 -7.30 13.07 3.08
C LEU A 105 -8.05 14.05 2.16
N ASP A 106 -7.70 15.34 2.20
CA ASP A 106 -8.29 16.34 1.29
C ASP A 106 -7.96 16.04 -0.17
N ALA A 107 -6.74 15.60 -0.47
CA ALA A 107 -6.33 15.27 -1.82
C ALA A 107 -7.09 14.05 -2.38
N ILE A 108 -7.27 12.99 -1.59
CA ILE A 108 -7.99 11.80 -2.06
C ILE A 108 -9.50 12.04 -2.13
N LEU A 109 -10.10 12.76 -1.17
CA LEU A 109 -11.54 13.03 -1.15
C LEU A 109 -12.01 13.90 -2.32
N ALA A 110 -11.10 14.65 -2.93
CA ALA A 110 -11.37 15.41 -4.15
C ALA A 110 -11.43 14.54 -5.43
N THR A 111 -11.12 13.24 -5.36
CA THR A 111 -11.11 12.35 -6.52
C THR A 111 -12.45 11.66 -6.76
N GLU A 112 -12.75 11.36 -8.03
CA GLU A 112 -13.95 10.59 -8.39
C GLU A 112 -13.93 9.18 -7.75
N VAL A 113 -12.75 8.58 -7.61
CA VAL A 113 -12.57 7.29 -6.94
C VAL A 113 -13.12 7.32 -5.51
N MET A 114 -12.78 8.35 -4.73
CA MET A 114 -13.30 8.49 -3.37
C MET A 114 -14.77 8.92 -3.34
N GLY A 115 -15.24 9.65 -4.34
CA GLY A 115 -16.67 9.93 -4.53
C GLY A 115 -17.48 8.64 -4.68
N LEU A 116 -17.06 7.73 -5.57
CA LEU A 116 -17.68 6.42 -5.76
C LEU A 116 -17.65 5.58 -4.47
N ALA A 117 -16.53 5.59 -3.76
CA ALA A 117 -16.40 4.89 -2.47
C ALA A 117 -17.36 5.46 -1.41
N HIS A 118 -17.44 6.78 -1.29
CA HIS A 118 -18.33 7.45 -0.35
C HIS A 118 -19.78 7.14 -0.64
N ASP A 119 -20.22 7.29 -1.89
CA ASP A 119 -21.58 6.98 -2.34
C ASP A 119 -21.98 5.53 -2.07
N TYR A 120 -21.06 4.59 -2.32
CA TYR A 120 -21.28 3.18 -2.03
C TYR A 120 -21.48 2.94 -0.53
N LEU A 121 -20.60 3.50 0.30
CA LEU A 121 -20.68 3.34 1.76
C LEU A 121 -21.95 4.01 2.33
N LEU A 122 -22.38 5.13 1.77
CA LEU A 122 -23.64 5.79 2.15
C LEU A 122 -24.85 4.91 1.89
N LYS A 123 -24.95 4.30 0.70
CA LYS A 123 -26.04 3.36 0.36
C LYS A 123 -26.07 2.13 1.28
N ARG A 124 -24.98 1.83 1.96
CA ARG A 124 -24.83 0.71 2.90
C ARG A 124 -24.96 1.15 4.37
N ASN A 125 -25.20 2.43 4.65
CA ASN A 125 -25.19 3.04 5.99
C ASN A 125 -23.86 2.82 6.74
N LEU A 126 -22.74 2.79 6.01
CA LEU A 126 -21.39 2.59 6.55
C LEU A 126 -20.56 3.88 6.60
N ALA A 127 -21.03 4.97 5.99
CA ALA A 127 -20.37 6.26 6.00
C ALA A 127 -21.28 7.38 6.50
N LYS A 128 -20.67 8.46 6.98
CA LYS A 128 -21.38 9.71 7.30
C LYS A 128 -21.72 10.47 6.01
N PRO A 129 -22.92 11.05 5.87
CA PRO A 129 -23.36 11.73 4.64
C PRO A 129 -22.60 13.01 4.33
N ASN A 130 -22.14 13.73 5.35
CA ASN A 130 -21.34 14.93 5.18
C ASN A 130 -19.88 14.56 4.88
N LEU A 131 -19.26 15.24 3.91
CA LEU A 131 -17.87 14.96 3.52
C LEU A 131 -16.86 15.26 4.65
N VAL A 132 -17.11 16.28 5.47
CA VAL A 132 -16.29 16.61 6.66
C VAL A 132 -16.38 15.48 7.68
N ASP A 133 -17.59 15.00 7.98
CA ASP A 133 -17.77 13.87 8.91
C ASP A 133 -17.20 12.57 8.35
N PHE A 134 -17.28 12.37 7.03
CA PHE A 134 -16.64 11.23 6.38
C PHE A 134 -15.11 11.33 6.41
N LYS A 135 -14.54 12.53 6.26
CA LYS A 135 -13.12 12.79 6.46
C LYS A 135 -12.70 12.42 7.88
N HIS A 136 -13.46 12.84 8.90
CA HIS A 136 -13.20 12.46 10.29
C HIS A 136 -13.27 10.95 10.48
N GLN A 137 -14.27 10.28 9.91
CA GLN A 137 -14.36 8.82 9.95
C GLN A 137 -13.15 8.14 9.31
N LEU A 138 -12.67 8.63 8.16
CA LEU A 138 -11.45 8.10 7.53
C LEU A 138 -10.21 8.38 8.38
N TYR A 139 -10.13 9.56 9.01
CA TYR A 139 -9.04 9.89 9.92
C TYR A 139 -8.97 8.88 11.08
N ASP A 140 -10.11 8.57 11.70
CA ASP A 140 -10.19 7.61 12.80
C ASP A 140 -9.82 6.19 12.38
N ILE A 141 -10.14 5.79 11.14
CA ILE A 141 -9.80 4.45 10.63
C ILE A 141 -8.30 4.33 10.34
N TRP A 142 -7.70 5.37 9.75
CA TRP A 142 -6.37 5.28 9.15
C TRP A 142 -5.25 5.89 9.99
N PHE A 143 -5.51 6.97 10.72
CA PHE A 143 -4.47 7.76 11.39
C PHE A 143 -4.60 7.81 12.92
N GLN A 144 -5.72 7.37 13.48
CA GLN A 144 -5.85 7.24 14.93
C GLN A 144 -4.93 6.11 15.42
N LEU A 145 -4.05 6.44 16.37
CA LEU A 145 -3.17 5.46 17.00
C LEU A 145 -3.99 4.46 17.83
N TYR A 146 -3.62 3.19 17.74
CA TYR A 146 -4.14 2.11 18.58
C TYR A 146 -2.99 1.25 19.15
N ALA A 147 -3.27 0.56 20.26
CA ALA A 147 -2.33 -0.37 20.86
C ALA A 147 -2.49 -1.76 20.21
N ARG A 148 -1.37 -2.40 19.85
CA ARG A 148 -1.38 -3.74 19.23
C ARG A 148 -1.68 -4.87 20.24
N LYS A 149 -1.46 -4.62 21.53
CA LYS A 149 -1.79 -5.54 22.62
C LYS A 149 -2.45 -4.79 23.77
N GLU A 150 -3.29 -5.50 24.50
CA GLU A 150 -3.93 -4.98 25.69
C GLU A 150 -2.88 -4.61 26.74
N GLY A 151 -2.89 -3.34 27.19
CA GLY A 151 -1.94 -2.79 28.15
C GLY A 151 -0.76 -2.03 27.53
N ASP A 152 -0.54 -2.12 26.22
CA ASP A 152 0.46 -1.31 25.52
C ASP A 152 -0.05 0.12 25.27
N ARG A 153 0.87 1.07 25.08
CA ARG A 153 0.51 2.41 24.62
C ARG A 153 0.15 2.36 23.14
N PRO A 154 -0.81 3.19 22.67
CA PRO A 154 -1.04 3.36 21.24
C PRO A 154 0.25 3.82 20.54
N ASP A 155 0.71 3.02 19.59
CA ASP A 155 2.05 3.15 18.98
C ASP A 155 2.06 2.84 17.48
N SER A 156 0.90 2.65 16.87
CA SER A 156 0.76 2.38 15.43
C SER A 156 -0.62 2.76 14.92
N CYS A 157 -0.76 2.95 13.61
CA CYS A 157 -2.04 3.25 12.95
C CYS A 157 -2.30 2.41 11.69
N GLY A 158 -3.52 2.47 11.17
CA GLY A 158 -3.91 1.70 9.99
C GLY A 158 -3.14 2.07 8.73
N PHE A 159 -2.76 3.34 8.59
CA PHE A 159 -1.98 3.83 7.45
C PHE A 159 -0.58 3.21 7.44
N GLU A 160 0.12 3.25 8.57
CA GLU A 160 1.44 2.62 8.75
C GLU A 160 1.38 1.13 8.40
N HIS A 161 0.41 0.42 8.98
CA HIS A 161 0.25 -1.02 8.78
C HIS A 161 0.06 -1.42 7.30
N VAL A 162 -0.74 -0.65 6.56
CA VAL A 162 -1.14 -1.00 5.17
C VAL A 162 -0.20 -0.42 4.11
N PHE A 163 0.33 0.79 4.33
CA PHE A 163 1.04 1.54 3.29
C PHE A 163 2.55 1.66 3.51
N VAL A 164 3.00 1.79 4.76
CA VAL A 164 4.42 1.86 5.10
C VAL A 164 5.02 0.46 5.15
N GLY A 165 4.29 -0.48 5.76
CA GLY A 165 4.76 -1.82 6.07
C GLY A 165 5.52 -1.84 7.40
N GLU A 166 5.27 -2.86 8.21
CA GLU A 166 5.90 -3.02 9.53
C GLU A 166 7.15 -3.89 9.41
N THR A 167 8.25 -3.49 10.05
CA THR A 167 9.41 -4.38 10.19
C THR A 167 9.33 -5.15 11.50
N ARG A 168 9.10 -6.46 11.45
CA ARG A 168 9.15 -7.31 12.63
C ARG A 168 10.60 -7.61 12.99
N HIS A 169 11.02 -7.21 14.20
CA HIS A 169 12.35 -7.48 14.75
C HIS A 169 13.53 -7.00 13.87
N GLY A 170 13.33 -5.96 13.06
CA GLY A 170 14.36 -5.39 12.17
C GLY A 170 14.80 -6.32 11.03
N LYS A 171 14.06 -7.40 10.73
CA LYS A 171 14.48 -8.45 9.79
C LYS A 171 13.40 -8.97 8.84
N GLU A 172 12.13 -8.70 9.11
CA GLU A 172 11.03 -9.14 8.24
C GLU A 172 10.12 -7.96 7.93
N ILE A 173 10.04 -7.57 6.66
CA ILE A 173 9.07 -6.59 6.18
C ILE A 173 7.72 -7.30 6.05
N LEU A 174 6.75 -6.94 6.88
CA LEU A 174 5.36 -7.37 6.82
C LEU A 174 4.51 -6.25 6.20
N GLY A 175 3.57 -6.60 5.33
CA GLY A 175 2.55 -5.65 4.85
C GLY A 175 3.00 -4.69 3.76
N LEU A 176 4.25 -4.72 3.30
CA LEU A 176 4.70 -3.88 2.19
C LEU A 176 4.12 -4.35 0.84
N HIS A 177 2.97 -3.80 0.49
CA HIS A 177 2.27 -4.09 -0.77
C HIS A 177 2.01 -2.85 -1.62
N ASN A 178 2.30 -1.65 -1.08
CA ASN A 178 2.22 -0.42 -1.84
C ASN A 178 3.41 -0.30 -2.81
N TRP A 179 3.11 -0.14 -4.10
CA TRP A 179 4.15 -0.12 -5.13
C TRP A 179 5.01 1.15 -5.11
N VAL A 180 4.48 2.28 -4.63
CA VAL A 180 5.23 3.54 -4.47
C VAL A 180 6.24 3.37 -3.35
N GLN A 181 5.81 2.87 -2.19
CA GLN A 181 6.71 2.60 -1.08
C GLN A 181 7.77 1.57 -1.46
N PHE A 182 7.38 0.49 -2.15
CA PHE A 182 8.35 -0.48 -2.68
C PHE A 182 9.41 0.20 -3.56
N TYR A 183 8.98 1.05 -4.50
CA TYR A 183 9.89 1.78 -5.37
C TYR A 183 10.85 2.70 -4.59
N LEU A 184 10.36 3.46 -3.62
CA LEU A 184 11.18 4.38 -2.82
C LEU A 184 12.21 3.61 -1.99
N GLN A 185 11.80 2.54 -1.32
CA GLN A 185 12.67 1.69 -0.51
C GLN A 185 13.70 0.93 -1.35
N GLU A 186 13.32 0.42 -2.53
CA GLU A 186 14.25 -0.19 -3.50
C GLU A 186 15.26 0.85 -4.02
N LYS A 187 14.83 2.08 -4.28
CA LYS A 187 15.71 3.19 -4.67
C LYS A 187 16.71 3.56 -3.58
N HIS A 188 16.34 3.44 -2.30
CA HIS A 188 17.24 3.65 -1.16
C HIS A 188 18.07 2.41 -0.78
N ASN A 189 17.99 1.32 -1.56
CA ASN A 189 18.66 0.03 -1.29
C ASN A 189 18.25 -0.61 0.05
N GLN A 190 17.03 -0.32 0.54
CA GLN A 190 16.43 -0.94 1.72
C GLN A 190 15.67 -2.23 1.38
N ILE A 191 15.34 -2.41 0.10
CA ILE A 191 14.69 -3.61 -0.42
C ILE A 191 15.53 -4.21 -1.53
N ASP A 192 15.64 -5.53 -1.49
CA ASP A 192 16.33 -6.34 -2.48
C ASP A 192 15.32 -7.31 -3.13
N TYR A 193 14.85 -6.95 -4.32
CA TYR A 193 13.85 -7.72 -5.05
C TYR A 193 14.38 -9.11 -5.44
N LYS A 194 13.71 -10.19 -5.00
CA LYS A 194 14.16 -11.58 -5.24
C LYS A 194 13.43 -12.33 -6.36
N GLY A 195 12.63 -11.64 -7.16
CA GLY A 195 11.86 -12.24 -8.25
C GLY A 195 10.38 -12.46 -7.92
N TYR A 196 9.63 -12.95 -8.91
CA TYR A 196 8.18 -13.10 -8.80
C TYR A 196 7.76 -14.51 -8.36
N VAL A 197 6.59 -14.61 -7.73
CA VAL A 197 5.95 -15.89 -7.42
C VAL A 197 4.87 -16.19 -8.44
N ALA A 198 5.06 -17.26 -9.22
CA ALA A 198 4.01 -17.77 -10.10
C ALA A 198 3.05 -18.67 -9.32
N ARG A 199 1.73 -18.46 -9.44
CA ARG A 199 0.76 -19.45 -8.98
C ARG A 199 0.99 -20.75 -9.76
N LYS A 200 1.24 -21.85 -9.07
CA LYS A 200 1.23 -23.18 -9.69
C LYS A 200 -0.18 -23.42 -10.23
N ASN A 201 -0.31 -23.59 -11.55
CA ASN A 201 -1.59 -23.83 -12.20
C ASN A 201 -2.29 -25.06 -11.59
N LYS A 202 -3.35 -24.86 -10.81
CA LYS A 202 -4.55 -25.67 -10.93
C LYS A 202 -5.46 -24.89 -11.88
N THR A 203 -5.26 -25.12 -13.19
CA THR A 203 -6.14 -24.70 -14.29
C THR A 203 -6.87 -23.36 -14.08
N ARG A 204 -6.22 -22.28 -14.57
CA ARG A 204 -6.77 -21.08 -15.26
C ARG A 204 -6.09 -19.80 -14.75
N VAL A 205 -5.44 -19.12 -15.70
CA VAL A 205 -4.54 -17.97 -15.52
C VAL A 205 -5.27 -16.77 -14.92
N ARG A 206 -4.77 -16.28 -13.77
CA ARG A 206 -4.85 -14.87 -13.35
C ARG A 206 -3.65 -14.56 -12.46
N THR A 207 -2.79 -13.67 -12.94
CA THR A 207 -1.60 -13.12 -12.27
C THR A 207 -2.02 -12.24 -11.09
N SER A 208 -1.56 -12.58 -9.89
CA SER A 208 -1.59 -11.68 -8.73
C SER A 208 -0.15 -11.50 -8.25
N LEU A 209 0.33 -10.25 -8.24
CA LEU A 209 1.63 -9.88 -7.69
C LEU A 209 1.56 -9.94 -6.16
N GLY A 210 2.27 -10.90 -5.58
CA GLY A 210 2.65 -10.94 -4.17
C GLY A 210 4.09 -11.41 -4.14
N GLY A 211 5.02 -10.49 -3.93
CA GLY A 211 6.44 -10.78 -3.76
C GLY A 211 6.74 -10.97 -2.28
N LEU A 212 7.53 -11.99 -1.94
CA LEU A 212 8.23 -12.03 -0.66
C LEU A 212 9.41 -11.06 -0.75
N CYS A 213 9.49 -10.09 0.15
CA CYS A 213 10.71 -9.33 0.43
C CYS A 213 11.29 -9.81 1.77
N LYS A 214 12.62 -9.78 1.86
CA LYS A 214 13.36 -9.83 3.13
C LYS A 214 14.01 -8.48 3.34
#